data_AF-A0AAV6CTE3-F1
#
_entry.id   AF-A0AAV6CTE3-F1
#
_cell.length_a   1.000
_cell.length_b   1.000
_cell.length_c   1.000
_cell.angle_alpha   90.00
_cell.angle_beta   90.00
_cell.angle_gamma   90.00
#
_symmetry.space_group_name_H-M   'P 1'
#
loop_
_entity.id
_entity.type
_entity.pdbx_description
1 polymer ?
#
loop_
_entity_poly.entity_id
_entity_poly.type
_entity_poly.pdbx_seq_one_letter_code
_entity_poly.pdbx_strand_id
1 'polypeptide(L)'
;MADEPKLQELDKLIAKGKEKGFLTYDEVNDALPSDIVSLDQLDDIMMLFGSMDIEVVDAAKAGRLPSEGASQAPDPEPDDDEPVEPRRIDLTPGPVGRTEDPVRLYLREMGRVSLLTREGEITLAKRIEEGKDESTRAILSTTLALDKIRAVRDDLRKDLVPIKDLVDYPEEEFTEEKEADLRRSVMRELGTVDRLLREREKVLDLARKLRAKAGGRKKRKGEPPWKKHEVAAQAKQVKALQTLRTLSLQ
;
A
#
# COMPACT_ATOMS: atom_id res chain seq x y z
N MET A 1 9.30 26.80 61.98
CA MET A 1 10.61 27.11 61.39
C MET A 1 11.32 25.78 61.10
N ALA A 2 11.07 25.16 59.94
CA ALA A 2 11.71 23.91 59.53
C ALA A 2 11.64 23.64 58.00
N ASP A 3 11.49 24.69 57.17
CA ASP A 3 11.39 24.53 55.70
C ASP A 3 12.47 25.31 54.91
N GLU A 4 13.35 26.06 55.58
CA GLU A 4 14.41 26.84 54.92
C GLU A 4 15.57 26.04 54.27
N PRO A 5 15.98 24.85 54.72
CA PRO A 5 17.08 24.13 54.06
C PRO A 5 16.66 23.47 52.73
N LYS A 6 15.37 23.20 52.54
CA LYS A 6 14.82 22.43 51.40
C LYS A 6 14.86 23.22 50.08
N LEU A 7 14.56 24.52 50.15
CA LEU A 7 14.61 25.41 48.99
C LEU A 7 16.06 25.71 48.55
N GLN A 8 16.99 25.82 49.51
CA GLN A 8 18.38 26.14 49.19
C GLN A 8 19.12 25.03 48.43
N GLU A 9 18.78 23.76 48.67
CA GLU A 9 19.38 22.63 47.94
C GLU A 9 18.81 22.52 46.51
N LEU A 10 17.50 22.74 46.35
CA LEU A 10 16.86 22.80 45.04
C LEU A 10 17.36 24.00 44.21
N ASP A 11 17.50 25.17 44.81
CA ASP A 11 18.02 26.37 44.14
C ASP A 11 19.47 26.18 43.67
N LYS A 12 20.30 25.48 44.46
CA LYS A 12 21.66 25.10 44.05
C LYS A 12 21.65 24.11 42.89
N LEU A 13 20.69 23.19 42.86
CA LEU A 13 20.56 22.21 41.78
C LEU A 13 20.10 22.88 40.48
N ILE A 14 19.15 23.81 40.54
CA ILE A 14 18.71 24.63 39.41
C ILE A 14 19.87 25.47 38.87
N ALA A 15 20.67 26.10 39.74
CA ALA A 15 21.84 26.87 39.32
C ALA A 15 22.87 26.00 38.58
N LYS A 16 23.16 24.79 39.10
CA LYS A 16 24.05 23.83 38.43
C LYS A 16 23.49 23.32 37.11
N GLY A 17 22.19 23.04 37.05
CA GLY A 17 21.51 22.59 35.84
C GLY A 17 21.50 23.65 34.74
N LYS A 18 21.30 24.93 35.11
CA LYS A 18 21.39 26.05 34.16
C LYS A 18 22.80 26.32 33.66
N GLU A 19 23.82 26.10 34.49
CA GLU A 19 25.22 26.26 34.08
C GLU A 19 25.69 25.13 33.15
N LYS A 20 25.28 23.90 33.43
CA LYS A 20 25.68 22.71 32.65
C LYS A 20 24.77 22.43 31.45
N GLY A 21 23.52 22.90 31.46
CA GLY A 21 22.48 22.56 30.48
C GLY A 21 21.88 21.16 30.67
N PHE A 22 22.40 20.36 31.61
CA PHE A 22 21.91 19.03 31.93
C PHE A 22 22.15 18.67 33.40
N LEU A 23 21.34 17.74 33.93
CA LEU A 23 21.48 17.13 35.25
C LEU A 23 21.41 15.60 35.13
N THR A 24 22.10 14.88 35.99
CA THR A 24 21.98 13.41 36.02
C THR A 24 20.90 12.92 36.99
N TYR A 25 20.32 11.74 36.71
CA TYR A 25 19.35 11.13 37.64
C TYR A 25 19.92 10.94 39.04
N ASP A 26 21.21 10.59 39.14
CA ASP A 26 21.90 10.44 40.43
C ASP A 26 22.04 11.79 41.15
N GLU A 27 22.40 12.87 40.45
CA GLU A 27 22.47 14.22 41.03
C GLU A 27 21.11 14.76 41.49
N VAL A 28 20.02 14.41 40.79
CA VAL A 28 18.66 14.77 41.18
C VAL A 28 18.20 13.95 42.39
N ASN A 29 18.50 12.66 42.41
CA ASN A 29 18.12 11.75 43.50
C ASN A 29 18.92 12.02 44.80
N ASP A 30 20.19 12.42 44.69
CA ASP A 30 21.03 12.78 45.84
C ASP A 30 20.62 14.12 46.48
N ALA A 31 20.05 15.02 45.70
CA ALA A 31 19.60 16.35 46.14
C ALA A 31 18.17 16.36 46.68
N LEU A 32 17.40 15.28 46.44
CA LEU A 32 16.03 15.14 46.94
C LEU A 32 16.03 14.31 48.23
N PRO A 33 15.44 14.80 49.33
CA PRO A 33 15.26 14.01 50.53
C PRO A 33 14.46 12.73 50.25
N SER A 34 14.80 11.63 50.92
CA SER A 34 14.14 10.32 50.80
C SER A 34 12.63 10.30 51.12
N ASP A 35 12.09 11.42 51.60
CA ASP A 35 10.66 11.63 51.89
C ASP A 35 9.83 12.09 50.67
N ILE A 36 10.46 12.44 49.54
CA ILE A 36 9.77 12.92 48.30
C ILE A 36 9.75 11.83 47.20
N VAL A 37 10.09 10.58 47.53
CA VAL A 37 10.24 9.48 46.56
C VAL A 37 8.88 8.83 46.22
N SER A 38 7.87 9.65 45.95
CA SER A 38 6.68 9.18 45.22
C SER A 38 6.90 9.41 43.73
N LEU A 39 6.63 8.39 42.91
CA LEU A 39 6.83 8.44 41.45
C LEU A 39 6.15 9.65 40.80
N ASP A 40 4.96 10.03 41.31
CA ASP A 40 4.19 11.16 40.81
C ASP A 40 4.89 12.52 41.05
N GLN A 41 5.51 12.71 42.22
CA GLN A 41 6.23 13.95 42.54
C GLN A 41 7.55 14.08 41.78
N LEU A 42 8.18 12.95 41.47
CA LEU A 42 9.40 12.93 40.68
C LEU A 42 9.13 13.37 39.23
N ASP A 43 8.02 12.93 38.65
CA ASP A 43 7.59 13.36 37.30
C ASP A 43 7.30 14.86 37.24
N ASP A 44 6.61 15.42 38.25
CA ASP A 44 6.36 16.87 38.34
C ASP A 44 7.67 17.68 38.41
N ILE A 45 8.67 17.18 39.15
CA ILE A 45 9.99 17.81 39.25
C ILE A 45 10.75 17.71 37.91
N MET A 46 10.65 16.58 37.19
CA MET A 46 11.24 16.45 35.86
C MET A 46 10.59 17.40 34.84
N MET A 47 9.27 17.58 34.90
CA MET A 47 8.56 18.56 34.06
C MET A 47 8.99 20.00 34.40
N LEU A 48 9.21 20.30 35.69
CA LEU A 48 9.72 21.60 36.12
C LEU A 48 11.12 21.90 35.56
N PHE A 49 12.04 20.93 35.58
CA PHE A 49 13.37 21.09 34.98
C PHE A 49 13.31 21.26 33.46
N GLY A 50 12.44 20.50 32.78
CA GLY A 50 12.19 20.66 31.35
C GLY A 50 11.65 22.05 30.98
N SER A 51 10.79 22.65 31.83
CA SER A 51 10.30 24.02 31.63
C SER A 51 11.37 25.11 31.81
N MET A 52 12.50 24.76 32.44
CA MET A 52 13.65 25.64 32.66
C MET A 52 14.82 25.35 31.70
N ASP A 53 14.60 24.61 30.61
CA ASP A 53 15.61 24.17 29.63
C ASP A 53 16.77 23.35 30.24
N ILE A 54 16.48 22.51 31.25
CA ILE A 54 17.48 21.61 31.87
C ILE A 54 17.12 20.16 31.51
N GLU A 55 17.99 19.48 30.76
CA GLU A 55 17.77 18.09 30.36
C GLU A 55 18.25 17.11 31.46
N VAL A 56 17.38 16.20 31.91
CA VAL A 56 17.76 15.15 32.88
C VAL A 56 18.21 13.90 32.13
N VAL A 57 19.46 13.52 32.29
CA VAL A 57 20.10 12.44 31.54
C VAL A 57 20.59 11.32 32.46
N ASP A 58 20.62 10.10 31.93
CA ASP A 58 21.24 8.96 32.60
C ASP A 58 22.76 9.16 32.70
N ALA A 59 23.39 8.78 33.82
CA ALA A 59 24.82 8.92 34.05
C ALA A 59 25.65 8.25 32.93
N ALA A 60 25.10 7.18 32.32
CA ALA A 60 25.69 6.51 31.16
C ALA A 60 25.67 7.35 29.85
N LYS A 61 24.86 8.41 29.78
CA LYS A 61 24.71 9.31 28.62
C LYS A 61 25.32 10.70 28.82
N ALA A 62 25.71 11.06 30.05
CA ALA A 62 26.27 12.38 30.39
C ALA A 62 27.55 12.75 29.61
N GLY A 63 28.27 11.77 29.04
CA GLY A 63 29.48 12.01 28.23
C GLY A 63 29.24 12.31 26.74
N ARG A 64 27.99 12.52 26.28
CA ARG A 64 27.66 12.57 24.84
C ARG A 64 26.81 13.75 24.36
N LEU A 65 26.59 14.79 25.16
CA LEU A 65 25.90 15.98 24.68
C LEU A 65 26.89 17.06 24.21
N PRO A 66 26.83 17.51 22.95
CA PRO A 66 27.40 18.78 22.55
C PRO A 66 26.56 19.91 23.14
N SER A 67 27.21 20.85 23.83
CA SER A 67 26.68 22.17 24.10
C SER A 67 26.41 22.88 22.78
N GLU A 68 25.16 23.25 22.51
CA GLU A 68 24.82 24.36 21.61
C GLU A 68 23.35 24.74 21.76
N GLY A 69 23.11 25.91 22.33
CA GLY A 69 21.82 26.59 22.20
C GLY A 69 21.76 27.35 20.88
N ALA A 70 20.62 27.29 20.19
CA ALA A 70 20.01 28.40 19.46
C ALA A 70 18.76 27.93 18.70
N SER A 71 17.67 28.61 19.01
CA SER A 71 16.49 28.93 18.21
C SER A 71 16.47 28.52 16.73
N GLN A 72 15.38 27.89 16.30
CA GLN A 72 14.60 28.38 15.16
C GLN A 72 13.17 27.82 15.12
N ALA A 73 12.23 28.76 15.00
CA ALA A 73 10.80 28.56 14.81
C ALA A 73 10.48 28.05 13.39
N PRO A 74 9.25 27.57 13.13
CA PRO A 74 8.88 26.87 11.90
C PRO A 74 8.28 27.80 10.83
N ASP A 75 8.58 27.54 9.56
CA ASP A 75 7.69 27.65 8.37
C ASP A 75 8.51 27.59 7.06
N PRO A 76 7.90 27.40 5.86
CA PRO A 76 6.67 26.70 5.51
C PRO A 76 6.89 25.67 4.36
N GLU A 77 5.86 24.90 4.03
CA GLU A 77 5.79 24.03 2.84
C GLU A 77 6.02 24.79 1.52
N PRO A 78 6.53 24.08 0.50
CA PRO A 78 5.91 24.20 -0.81
C PRO A 78 5.56 22.84 -1.44
N ASP A 79 4.43 22.86 -2.15
CA ASP A 79 4.02 21.92 -3.20
C ASP A 79 5.21 21.43 -4.05
N ASP A 80 5.21 20.13 -4.39
CA ASP A 80 5.77 19.69 -5.67
C ASP A 80 5.10 18.40 -6.17
N ASP A 81 4.22 18.61 -7.14
CA ASP A 81 3.79 17.65 -8.16
C ASP A 81 4.99 17.38 -9.09
N GLU A 82 5.76 16.31 -8.88
CA GLU A 82 6.64 15.73 -9.92
C GLU A 82 7.02 14.26 -9.60
N PRO A 83 7.37 13.43 -10.62
CA PRO A 83 7.27 11.98 -10.56
C PRO A 83 8.36 11.35 -9.68
N VAL A 84 7.95 10.36 -8.89
CA VAL A 84 8.80 9.58 -7.99
C VAL A 84 9.87 8.81 -8.79
N GLU A 85 11.06 9.40 -8.96
CA GLU A 85 12.26 8.63 -9.26
C GLU A 85 12.55 7.66 -8.10
N PRO A 86 13.14 6.47 -8.37
CA PRO A 86 13.50 5.54 -7.33
C PRO A 86 14.58 6.17 -6.45
N ARG A 87 14.16 6.71 -5.29
CA ARG A 87 15.07 7.22 -4.25
C ARG A 87 16.12 6.15 -3.98
N ARG A 88 17.36 6.45 -4.38
CA ARG A 88 18.53 5.58 -4.18
C ARG A 88 18.59 5.19 -2.70
N ILE A 89 18.74 3.89 -2.48
CA ILE A 89 19.02 3.33 -1.16
C ILE A 89 20.35 3.92 -0.71
N ASP A 90 20.32 4.82 0.27
CA ASP A 90 21.52 5.32 0.91
C ASP A 90 22.08 4.21 1.80
N LEU A 91 23.15 3.56 1.32
CA LEU A 91 23.88 2.49 1.99
C LEU A 91 25.01 3.05 2.88
N THR A 92 24.97 4.31 3.27
CA THR A 92 25.95 4.86 4.21
C THR A 92 25.82 4.15 5.57
N PRO A 93 26.89 3.50 6.07
CA PRO A 93 26.86 2.90 7.39
C PRO A 93 26.89 4.03 8.42
N GLY A 94 25.71 4.39 8.93
CA GLY A 94 25.58 5.15 10.17
C GLY A 94 26.26 4.42 11.35
N PRO A 95 26.59 5.12 12.44
CA PRO A 95 27.50 4.64 13.47
C PRO A 95 27.13 3.24 13.98
N VAL A 96 28.14 2.37 13.92
CA VAL A 96 28.15 0.91 14.04
C VAL A 96 27.73 0.41 15.44
N GLY A 97 26.47 0.67 15.83
CA GLY A 97 26.01 0.29 17.17
C GLY A 97 24.50 0.14 17.36
N ARG A 98 23.67 0.05 16.30
CA ARG A 98 22.21 0.03 16.46
C ARG A 98 21.54 -0.99 15.53
N THR A 99 20.76 -1.88 16.16
CA THR A 99 19.72 -2.81 15.67
C THR A 99 20.14 -4.20 15.16
N GLU A 100 20.24 -5.16 16.09
CA GLU A 100 20.09 -6.61 15.84
C GLU A 100 18.64 -7.11 16.07
N ASP A 101 17.75 -6.26 16.58
CA ASP A 101 16.36 -6.63 16.83
C ASP A 101 15.53 -6.57 15.54
N PRO A 102 15.07 -7.71 14.99
CA PRO A 102 14.29 -7.75 13.75
C PRO A 102 12.94 -7.04 13.88
N VAL A 103 12.39 -6.94 15.09
CA VAL A 103 11.14 -6.20 15.34
C VAL A 103 11.38 -4.72 15.19
N ARG A 104 12.47 -4.20 15.77
CA ARG A 104 12.84 -2.79 15.66
C ARG A 104 13.21 -2.40 14.24
N LEU A 105 13.81 -3.32 13.48
CA LEU A 105 14.04 -3.16 12.04
C LEU A 105 12.70 -3.03 11.29
N TYR A 106 11.77 -3.93 11.53
CA TYR A 106 10.45 -3.92 10.88
C TYR A 106 9.65 -2.65 11.20
N LEU A 107 9.58 -2.23 12.46
CA LEU A 107 8.86 -1.01 12.86
C LEU A 107 9.45 0.26 12.26
N ARG A 108 10.79 0.33 12.16
CA ARG A 108 11.46 1.44 11.47
C ARG A 108 11.10 1.47 9.98
N GLU A 109 11.06 0.30 9.34
CA GLU A 109 10.73 0.20 7.92
C GLU A 109 9.25 0.47 7.64
N MET A 110 8.34 0.00 8.51
CA MET A 110 6.92 0.34 8.45
C MET A 110 6.68 1.85 8.63
N GLY A 111 7.33 2.47 9.62
CA GLY A 111 7.18 3.90 9.92
C GLY A 111 7.74 4.83 8.83
N ARG A 112 8.49 4.30 7.87
CA ARG A 112 8.98 5.04 6.70
C ARG A 112 7.89 5.30 5.65
N VAL A 113 6.80 4.51 5.67
CA VAL A 113 5.68 4.63 4.73
C VAL A 113 4.56 5.43 5.40
N SER A 114 4.20 6.57 4.81
CA SER A 114 3.09 7.40 5.30
C SER A 114 1.76 6.66 5.20
N LEU A 115 0.85 6.96 6.14
CA LEU A 115 -0.52 6.46 6.08
C LEU A 115 -1.24 7.00 4.83
N LEU A 116 -2.12 6.18 4.25
CA LEU A 116 -2.92 6.59 3.10
C LEU A 116 -4.03 7.56 3.55
N THR A 117 -4.26 8.58 2.74
CA THR A 117 -5.49 9.38 2.83
C THR A 117 -6.63 8.63 2.15
N ARG A 118 -7.88 8.97 2.47
CA ARG A 118 -9.06 8.39 1.81
C ARG A 118 -8.99 8.51 0.27
N GLU A 119 -8.44 9.60 -0.25
CA GLU A 119 -8.24 9.80 -1.68
C GLU A 119 -7.13 8.89 -2.24
N GLY A 120 -6.04 8.71 -1.48
CA GLY A 120 -4.98 7.74 -1.80
C GLY A 120 -5.49 6.30 -1.85
N GLU A 121 -6.37 5.91 -0.93
CA GLU A 121 -7.02 4.59 -0.96
C GLU A 121 -7.88 4.40 -2.22
N ILE A 122 -8.66 5.42 -2.60
CA ILE A 122 -9.52 5.36 -3.79
C ILE A 122 -8.68 5.28 -5.07
N THR A 123 -7.60 6.04 -5.18
CA THR A 123 -6.72 6.00 -6.36
C THR A 123 -6.02 4.65 -6.48
N LEU A 124 -5.56 4.09 -5.37
CA LEU A 124 -4.96 2.76 -5.34
C LEU A 124 -5.98 1.67 -5.72
N ALA A 125 -7.21 1.75 -5.21
CA ALA A 125 -8.28 0.82 -5.56
C ALA A 125 -8.59 0.85 -7.06
N LYS A 126 -8.72 2.03 -7.66
CA LYS A 126 -8.92 2.19 -9.12
C LYS A 126 -7.76 1.59 -9.92
N ARG A 127 -6.53 1.86 -9.51
CA ARG A 127 -5.33 1.32 -10.17
C ARG A 127 -5.27 -0.21 -10.10
N ILE A 128 -5.69 -0.81 -8.99
CA ILE A 128 -5.78 -2.27 -8.85
C ILE A 128 -6.86 -2.82 -9.77
N GLU A 129 -8.03 -2.18 -9.85
CA GLU A 129 -9.12 -2.59 -10.74
C GLU A 129 -8.69 -2.52 -12.22
N GLU A 130 -8.06 -1.42 -12.63
CA GLU A 130 -7.51 -1.25 -13.98
C GLU A 130 -6.46 -2.31 -14.31
N GLY A 131 -5.57 -2.63 -13.35
CA GLY A 131 -4.56 -3.68 -13.52
C GLY A 131 -5.17 -5.09 -13.66
N LYS A 132 -6.25 -5.39 -12.93
CA LYS A 132 -7.01 -6.64 -13.07
C LYS A 132 -7.69 -6.72 -14.44
N ASP A 133 -8.27 -5.61 -14.91
CA ASP A 133 -8.90 -5.52 -16.23
C ASP A 133 -7.89 -5.70 -17.36
N GLU A 134 -6.70 -5.09 -17.24
CA GLU A 134 -5.62 -5.25 -18.20
C GLU A 134 -5.12 -6.69 -18.25
N SER A 135 -4.91 -7.31 -17.08
CA SER A 135 -4.48 -8.71 -16.97
C SER A 135 -5.52 -9.66 -17.59
N THR A 136 -6.79 -9.47 -17.27
CA THR A 136 -7.90 -10.25 -17.83
C THR A 136 -7.98 -10.07 -19.34
N ARG A 137 -7.85 -8.84 -19.83
CA ARG A 137 -7.82 -8.55 -21.26
C ARG A 137 -6.66 -9.25 -21.96
N ALA A 138 -5.48 -9.25 -21.37
CA ALA A 138 -4.30 -9.94 -21.91
C ALA A 138 -4.52 -11.45 -21.98
N ILE A 139 -5.07 -12.08 -20.93
CA ILE A 139 -5.38 -13.51 -20.91
C ILE A 139 -6.39 -13.86 -22.01
N LEU A 140 -7.50 -13.13 -22.10
CA LEU A 140 -8.55 -13.33 -23.13
C LEU A 140 -8.05 -13.07 -24.56
N SER A 141 -6.90 -12.41 -24.72
CA SER A 141 -6.29 -12.22 -26.03
C SER A 141 -5.67 -13.50 -26.60
N THR A 142 -5.39 -14.49 -25.75
CA THR A 142 -4.72 -15.75 -26.08
C THR A 142 -5.71 -16.83 -26.50
N THR A 143 -5.33 -17.70 -27.44
CA THR A 143 -6.15 -18.85 -27.87
C THR A 143 -6.40 -19.85 -26.74
N LEU A 144 -5.43 -20.01 -25.83
CA LEU A 144 -5.54 -20.87 -24.64
C LEU A 144 -6.74 -20.50 -23.76
N ALA A 145 -7.08 -19.22 -23.64
CA ALA A 145 -8.21 -18.78 -22.84
C ALA A 145 -9.55 -19.29 -23.40
N LEU A 146 -9.69 -19.34 -24.73
CA LEU A 146 -10.88 -19.89 -25.38
C LEU A 146 -11.06 -21.38 -25.07
N ASP A 147 -9.98 -22.16 -25.14
CA ASP A 147 -10.01 -23.59 -24.87
C ASP A 147 -10.33 -23.87 -23.40
N LYS A 148 -9.78 -23.06 -22.48
CA LYS A 148 -10.09 -23.16 -21.05
C LYS A 148 -11.53 -22.77 -20.73
N ILE A 149 -12.06 -21.70 -21.30
CA ILE A 149 -13.47 -21.32 -21.14
C ILE A 149 -14.41 -22.43 -21.64
N ARG A 150 -14.06 -23.10 -22.74
CA ARG A 150 -14.83 -24.24 -23.24
C ARG A 150 -14.74 -25.44 -22.31
N ALA A 151 -13.55 -25.76 -21.80
CA ALA A 151 -13.35 -26.84 -20.84
C ALA A 151 -14.21 -26.61 -19.59
N VAL A 152 -14.12 -25.41 -18.98
CA VAL A 152 -14.92 -25.05 -17.80
C VAL A 152 -16.42 -25.16 -18.08
N ARG A 153 -16.89 -24.70 -19.25
CA ARG A 153 -18.30 -24.83 -19.64
C ARG A 153 -18.73 -26.30 -19.81
N ASP A 154 -17.87 -27.13 -20.40
CA ASP A 154 -18.16 -28.55 -20.61
C ASP A 154 -18.13 -29.33 -19.30
N ASP A 155 -17.22 -28.99 -18.39
CA ASP A 155 -17.12 -29.56 -17.04
C ASP A 155 -18.33 -29.17 -16.20
N LEU A 156 -18.73 -27.89 -16.26
CA LEU A 156 -19.97 -27.42 -15.64
C LEU A 156 -21.18 -28.17 -16.22
N ARG A 157 -21.25 -28.40 -17.54
CA ARG A 157 -22.34 -29.16 -18.17
C ARG A 157 -22.40 -30.62 -17.72
N LYS A 158 -21.25 -31.23 -17.40
CA LYS A 158 -21.14 -32.63 -16.97
C LYS A 158 -21.25 -32.82 -15.46
N ASP A 159 -21.55 -31.75 -14.70
CA ASP A 159 -21.60 -31.78 -13.24
C ASP A 159 -20.27 -32.19 -12.58
N LEU A 160 -19.14 -31.93 -13.25
CA LEU A 160 -17.81 -32.27 -12.73
C LEU A 160 -17.28 -31.22 -11.76
N VAL A 161 -17.75 -29.98 -11.88
CA VAL A 161 -17.34 -28.84 -11.05
C VAL A 161 -18.59 -28.21 -10.45
N PRO A 162 -18.68 -28.05 -9.12
CA PRO A 162 -19.79 -27.36 -8.50
C PRO A 162 -19.72 -25.87 -8.84
N ILE A 163 -20.87 -25.23 -9.00
CA ILE A 163 -20.91 -23.82 -9.40
C ILE A 163 -20.34 -22.88 -8.33
N LYS A 164 -20.32 -23.32 -7.08
CA LYS A 164 -19.76 -22.61 -5.93
C LYS A 164 -18.28 -22.34 -6.09
N ASP A 165 -17.55 -23.23 -6.77
CA ASP A 165 -16.11 -23.08 -7.00
C ASP A 165 -15.81 -22.09 -8.15
N LEU A 166 -16.84 -21.67 -8.89
CA LEU A 166 -16.70 -20.84 -10.09
C LEU A 166 -17.19 -19.40 -9.87
N VAL A 167 -18.14 -19.19 -8.98
CA VAL A 167 -18.78 -17.88 -8.73
C VAL A 167 -18.57 -17.48 -7.27
N ASP A 168 -18.09 -16.27 -7.05
CA ASP A 168 -17.99 -15.67 -5.72
C ASP A 168 -19.39 -15.23 -5.28
N TYR A 169 -20.09 -16.09 -4.54
CA TYR A 169 -21.45 -15.84 -4.09
C TYR A 169 -21.55 -16.12 -2.58
N PRO A 170 -22.19 -15.24 -1.78
CA PRO A 170 -22.29 -15.44 -0.34
C PRO A 170 -22.98 -16.76 -0.02
N GLU A 171 -22.34 -17.60 0.82
CA GLU A 171 -22.80 -18.95 1.17
C GLU A 171 -24.22 -18.95 1.77
N GLU A 172 -24.59 -17.87 2.45
CA GLU A 172 -25.86 -17.69 3.16
C GLU A 172 -27.10 -17.65 2.23
N GLU A 173 -26.90 -17.54 0.92
CA GLU A 173 -27.99 -17.42 -0.07
C GLU A 173 -28.17 -18.63 -0.99
N PHE A 174 -27.39 -19.71 -0.82
CA PHE A 174 -27.49 -20.90 -1.67
C PHE A 174 -28.70 -21.78 -1.29
N THR A 175 -29.84 -21.51 -1.92
CA THR A 175 -30.94 -22.49 -2.04
C THR A 175 -30.78 -23.32 -3.32
N GLU A 176 -31.26 -24.56 -3.34
CA GLU A 176 -31.16 -25.45 -4.51
C GLU A 176 -31.75 -24.83 -5.79
N GLU A 177 -32.84 -24.06 -5.65
CA GLU A 177 -33.49 -23.35 -6.76
C GLU A 177 -32.61 -22.22 -7.31
N LYS A 178 -32.01 -21.41 -6.43
CA LYS A 178 -31.09 -20.32 -6.80
C LYS A 178 -29.81 -20.86 -7.43
N GLU A 179 -29.30 -21.99 -6.94
CA GLU A 179 -28.11 -22.64 -7.51
C GLU A 179 -28.37 -23.09 -8.97
N ALA A 180 -29.54 -23.68 -9.22
CA ALA A 180 -29.95 -24.07 -10.57
C ALA A 180 -30.12 -22.85 -11.50
N ASP A 181 -30.66 -21.75 -11.00
CA ASP A 181 -30.78 -20.49 -11.75
C ASP A 181 -29.42 -19.84 -12.04
N LEU A 182 -28.54 -19.78 -11.04
CA LEU A 182 -27.19 -19.28 -11.19
C LEU A 182 -26.45 -20.09 -12.26
N ARG A 183 -26.61 -21.42 -12.22
CA ARG A 183 -26.03 -22.33 -13.21
C ARG A 183 -26.54 -22.10 -14.62
N ARG A 184 -27.85 -21.93 -14.78
CA ARG A 184 -28.43 -21.53 -16.07
C ARG A 184 -27.89 -20.19 -16.54
N SER A 185 -27.71 -19.24 -15.64
CA SER A 185 -27.15 -17.91 -15.95
C SER A 185 -25.69 -18.01 -16.42
N VAL A 186 -24.82 -18.64 -15.63
CA VAL A 186 -23.40 -18.86 -15.94
C VAL A 186 -23.23 -19.59 -17.26
N MET A 187 -24.01 -20.66 -17.50
CA MET A 187 -23.95 -21.40 -18.76
C MET A 187 -24.32 -20.55 -19.97
N ARG A 188 -25.32 -19.67 -19.86
CA ARG A 188 -25.72 -18.76 -20.94
C ARG A 188 -24.61 -17.75 -21.24
N GLU A 189 -24.06 -17.13 -20.21
CA GLU A 189 -23.01 -16.13 -20.35
C GLU A 189 -21.70 -16.72 -20.87
N LEU A 190 -21.26 -17.88 -20.37
CA LEU A 190 -20.11 -18.61 -20.94
C LEU A 190 -20.34 -18.98 -22.41
N GLY A 191 -21.57 -19.28 -22.79
CA GLY A 191 -21.98 -19.45 -24.19
C GLY A 191 -21.80 -18.18 -25.03
N THR A 192 -22.23 -17.04 -24.50
CA THR A 192 -22.05 -15.71 -25.11
C THR A 192 -20.58 -15.37 -25.28
N VAL A 193 -19.76 -15.60 -24.25
CA VAL A 193 -18.30 -15.38 -24.26
C VAL A 193 -17.62 -16.25 -25.32
N ASP A 194 -17.90 -17.56 -25.37
CA ASP A 194 -17.34 -18.46 -26.40
C ASP A 194 -17.71 -18.00 -27.81
N ARG A 195 -18.94 -17.55 -28.04
CA ARG A 195 -19.35 -16.98 -29.34
C ARG A 195 -18.54 -15.72 -29.68
N LEU A 196 -18.43 -14.77 -28.76
CA LEU A 196 -17.70 -13.51 -28.98
C LEU A 196 -16.22 -13.76 -29.27
N LEU A 197 -15.58 -14.69 -28.54
CA LEU A 197 -14.18 -15.04 -28.74
C LEU A 197 -13.95 -15.78 -30.06
N ARG A 198 -14.85 -16.68 -30.48
CA ARG A 198 -14.79 -17.30 -31.83
C ARG A 198 -14.91 -16.28 -32.94
N GLU A 199 -15.85 -15.34 -32.80
CA GLU A 199 -16.02 -14.27 -33.80
C GLU A 199 -14.83 -13.32 -33.84
N ARG A 200 -14.20 -13.03 -32.70
CA ARG A 200 -12.93 -12.29 -32.62
C ARG A 200 -11.84 -12.99 -33.42
N GLU A 201 -11.65 -14.29 -33.22
CA GLU A 201 -10.63 -15.08 -33.92
C GLU A 201 -10.81 -15.02 -35.45
N LYS A 202 -12.05 -15.23 -35.92
CA LYS A 202 -12.39 -15.11 -37.35
C LYS A 202 -12.03 -13.73 -37.92
N VAL A 203 -12.34 -12.67 -37.17
CA VAL A 203 -12.04 -11.29 -37.60
C VAL A 203 -10.52 -11.03 -37.61
N LEU A 204 -9.78 -11.54 -36.63
CA LEU A 204 -8.32 -11.43 -36.59
C LEU A 204 -7.67 -12.19 -37.75
N ASP A 205 -8.18 -13.36 -38.13
CA ASP A 205 -7.67 -14.10 -39.28
C ASP A 205 -7.95 -13.38 -40.60
N LEU A 206 -9.10 -12.73 -40.74
CA LEU A 206 -9.37 -11.84 -41.87
C LEU A 206 -8.39 -10.66 -41.89
N ALA A 207 -8.13 -10.03 -40.74
CA ALA A 207 -7.15 -8.95 -40.62
C ALA A 207 -5.74 -9.42 -41.01
N ARG A 208 -5.30 -10.59 -40.52
CA ARG A 208 -4.02 -11.23 -40.88
C ARG A 208 -3.91 -11.47 -42.38
N LYS A 209 -4.95 -12.05 -43.01
CA LYS A 209 -4.99 -12.29 -44.47
C LYS A 209 -4.92 -10.99 -45.27
N LEU A 210 -5.62 -9.94 -44.84
CA LEU A 210 -5.58 -8.63 -45.49
C LEU A 210 -4.22 -7.95 -45.33
N ARG A 211 -3.60 -8.07 -44.15
CA ARG A 211 -2.25 -7.56 -43.87
C ARG A 211 -1.19 -8.26 -44.73
N ALA A 212 -1.26 -9.58 -44.86
CA ALA A 212 -0.39 -10.36 -45.73
C ALA A 212 -0.52 -9.93 -47.22
N LYS A 213 -1.76 -9.72 -47.70
CA LYS A 213 -2.02 -9.25 -49.08
C LYS A 213 -1.55 -7.80 -49.32
N ALA A 214 -1.48 -6.98 -48.28
CA ALA A 214 -1.07 -5.58 -48.39
C ALA A 214 0.46 -5.39 -48.34
N GLY A 215 1.20 -6.33 -47.75
CA GLY A 215 2.66 -6.30 -47.67
C GLY A 215 3.38 -6.23 -49.03
N GLY A 216 2.68 -6.50 -50.14
CA GLY A 216 3.21 -6.40 -51.51
C GLY A 216 2.73 -5.19 -52.34
N ARG A 217 1.84 -4.31 -51.84
CA ARG A 217 1.29 -3.17 -52.61
C ARG A 217 1.71 -1.83 -51.99
N LYS A 218 2.32 -0.95 -52.81
CA LYS A 218 2.72 0.43 -52.48
C LYS A 218 1.65 1.13 -51.62
N LYS A 219 2.08 1.77 -50.52
CA LYS A 219 1.24 2.49 -49.52
C LYS A 219 0.11 3.27 -50.22
N ARG A 220 -1.12 2.77 -50.10
CA ARG A 220 -2.33 3.53 -50.46
C ARG A 220 -2.49 4.67 -49.45
N LYS A 221 -2.79 5.89 -49.92
CA LYS A 221 -3.22 7.02 -49.09
C LYS A 221 -4.59 6.66 -48.48
N GLY A 222 -4.62 6.33 -47.20
CA GLY A 222 -5.85 5.96 -46.46
C GLY A 222 -5.59 4.97 -45.33
N GLU A 223 -6.55 4.82 -44.42
CA GLU A 223 -6.45 3.81 -43.36
C GLU A 223 -6.38 2.40 -43.94
N PRO A 224 -5.46 1.56 -43.45
CA PRO A 224 -5.38 0.19 -43.88
C PRO A 224 -6.67 -0.61 -43.64
N PRO A 225 -7.13 -1.42 -44.63
CA PRO A 225 -8.36 -2.21 -44.49
C PRO A 225 -8.37 -3.14 -43.27
N TRP A 226 -7.21 -3.65 -42.84
CA TRP A 226 -7.11 -4.55 -41.69
C TRP A 226 -7.34 -3.85 -40.34
N LYS A 227 -7.08 -2.53 -40.23
CA LYS A 227 -7.31 -1.79 -38.97
C LYS A 227 -8.77 -1.82 -38.54
N LYS A 228 -9.71 -1.72 -39.50
CA LYS A 228 -11.16 -1.83 -39.21
C LYS A 228 -11.50 -3.18 -38.56
N HIS A 229 -10.85 -4.25 -39.02
CA HIS A 229 -11.04 -5.59 -38.45
C HIS A 229 -10.36 -5.72 -37.08
N GLU A 230 -9.18 -5.13 -36.88
CA GLU A 230 -8.53 -5.08 -35.56
C GLU A 230 -9.41 -4.36 -34.51
N VAL A 231 -9.98 -3.20 -34.86
CA VAL A 231 -10.93 -2.47 -34.00
C VAL A 231 -12.19 -3.30 -33.73
N ALA A 232 -12.73 -3.97 -34.74
CA ALA A 232 -13.89 -4.85 -34.56
C ALA A 232 -13.57 -6.07 -33.67
N ALA A 233 -12.34 -6.59 -33.71
CA ALA A 233 -11.88 -7.66 -32.83
C ALA A 233 -11.72 -7.16 -31.38
N GLN A 234 -11.16 -5.96 -31.19
CA GLN A 234 -11.07 -5.30 -29.89
C GLN A 234 -12.46 -5.07 -29.27
N ALA A 235 -13.42 -4.58 -30.06
CA ALA A 235 -14.79 -4.37 -29.59
C ALA A 235 -15.44 -5.68 -29.10
N LYS A 236 -15.19 -6.81 -29.77
CA LYS A 236 -15.69 -8.13 -29.33
C LYS A 236 -15.01 -8.60 -28.04
N GLN A 237 -13.71 -8.33 -27.90
CA GLN A 237 -12.96 -8.67 -26.69
C GLN A 237 -13.43 -7.86 -25.48
N VAL A 238 -13.72 -6.56 -25.65
CA VAL A 238 -14.30 -5.72 -24.61
C VAL A 238 -15.68 -6.24 -24.19
N LYS A 239 -16.53 -6.61 -25.15
CA LYS A 239 -17.83 -7.21 -24.84
C LYS A 239 -17.71 -8.52 -24.05
N ALA A 240 -16.75 -9.37 -24.42
CA ALA A 240 -16.49 -10.62 -23.71
C ALA A 240 -16.02 -10.38 -22.26
N LEU A 241 -15.18 -9.36 -22.04
CA LEU A 241 -14.75 -8.96 -20.70
C LEU A 241 -15.93 -8.41 -19.88
N GLN A 242 -16.79 -7.59 -20.48
CA GLN A 242 -17.99 -7.08 -19.81
C GLN A 242 -18.94 -8.20 -19.37
N THR A 243 -19.16 -9.23 -20.21
CA THR A 243 -19.98 -10.40 -19.85
C THR A 243 -19.34 -11.27 -18.77
N LEU A 244 -18.01 -11.33 -18.69
CA LEU A 244 -17.33 -12.04 -17.59
C LEU A 244 -17.41 -11.24 -16.29
N ARG A 245 -17.35 -9.90 -16.35
CA ARG A 245 -17.50 -9.02 -15.19
C ARG A 245 -18.88 -9.14 -14.54
N THR A 246 -19.93 -9.35 -15.33
CA THR A 246 -21.28 -9.58 -14.79
C THR A 246 -21.44 -10.91 -14.07
N LEU A 247 -20.51 -11.85 -14.25
CA LEU A 247 -20.61 -13.20 -13.71
C LEU A 247 -19.98 -13.38 -12.32
N SER A 248 -19.35 -12.36 -11.73
CA SER A 248 -18.65 -12.46 -10.44
C SER A 248 -17.82 -13.75 -10.31
N LEU A 249 -17.13 -14.14 -11.38
CA LEU A 249 -16.29 -15.34 -11.38
C LEU A 249 -15.08 -15.10 -10.48
N GLN A 250 -14.75 -16.10 -9.65
CA GLN A 250 -13.53 -16.10 -8.81
C GLN A 250 -12.25 -16.19 -9.67
#